data_AF-A0A354YA76-F1
#
_entry.id   AF-A0A354YA76-F1
#
_cell.length_a   1.000
_cell.length_b   1.000
_cell.length_c   1.000
_cell.angle_alpha   90.00
_cell.angle_beta   90.00
_cell.angle_gamma   90.00
#
_symmetry.space_group_name_H-M   'P 1'
#
loop_
_entity.id
_entity.type
_entity.pdbx_description
1 polymer ?
#
loop_
_entity_poly.entity_id
_entity_poly.type
_entity_poly.pdbx_seq_one_letter_code
_entity_poly.pdbx_strand_id
1 'polypeptide(L)'
;WAGQPLEARAALLRKAGQELSRRREDIQRIMTAEMGKLRREALAEVDKCAQACAFYADHAADYLEPQPIPTEAQRSYVRYEPIGCVFAVMPWNF
;
A
#
# COMPACT_ATOMS: atom_id res chain seq x y z
N TRP A 1 6.41 -14.09 -1.49
CA TRP A 1 5.28 -13.13 -1.43
C TRP A 1 3.97 -13.76 -1.85
N ALA A 2 3.87 -14.32 -3.06
CA ALA A 2 2.62 -14.92 -3.56
C ALA A 2 2.03 -16.03 -2.67
N GLY A 3 2.87 -16.88 -2.06
CA GLY A 3 2.41 -17.94 -1.15
C GLY A 3 2.19 -17.51 0.31
N GLN A 4 2.34 -16.23 0.67
CA GLN A 4 2.08 -15.79 2.04
C GLN A 4 0.60 -15.48 2.25
N PRO A 5 0.05 -15.80 3.44
CA PRO A 5 -1.29 -15.36 3.83
C PRO A 5 -1.45 -13.84 3.72
N LEU A 6 -2.66 -13.37 3.44
CA LEU A 6 -2.92 -11.93 3.30
C LEU A 6 -2.66 -11.19 4.62
N GLU A 7 -2.94 -11.80 5.75
CA GLU A 7 -2.77 -11.27 7.10
C GLU A 7 -1.30 -10.99 7.41
N ALA A 8 -0.41 -11.90 6.99
CA ALA A 8 1.03 -11.73 7.14
C ALA A 8 1.54 -10.54 6.30
N ARG A 9 1.01 -10.38 5.08
CA ARG A 9 1.34 -9.24 4.20
C ARG A 9 0.80 -7.93 4.77
N ALA A 10 -0.43 -7.93 5.30
CA ALA A 10 -1.05 -6.79 5.96
C ALA A 10 -0.25 -6.35 7.21
N ALA A 11 0.23 -7.29 8.02
CA ALA A 11 1.09 -6.99 9.17
C ALA A 11 2.40 -6.29 8.77
N LEU A 12 3.03 -6.75 7.69
CA LEU A 12 4.23 -6.09 7.13
C LEU A 12 3.91 -4.68 6.61
N LEU A 13 2.76 -4.48 5.97
CA LEU A 13 2.34 -3.19 5.47
C LEU A 13 2.03 -2.20 6.62
N ARG A 14 1.39 -2.65 7.71
CA ARG A 14 1.22 -1.84 8.94
C ARG A 14 2.57 -1.43 9.52
N LYS A 15 3.53 -2.35 9.58
CA LYS A 15 4.90 -2.04 10.05
C LYS A 15 5.58 -1.00 9.16
N ALA A 16 5.40 -1.07 7.84
CA ALA A 16 5.92 -0.05 6.93
C ALA A 16 5.33 1.34 7.22
N GLY A 17 4.00 1.43 7.42
CA GLY A 17 3.34 2.68 7.82
C GLY A 17 3.87 3.23 9.15
N GLN A 18 4.08 2.35 10.15
CA GLN A 18 4.67 2.73 11.43
C GLN A 18 6.09 3.28 11.30
N GLU A 19 6.92 2.68 10.43
CA GLU A 19 8.28 3.18 10.17
C GLU A 19 8.28 4.53 9.45
N LEU A 20 7.32 4.77 8.52
CA LEU A 20 7.13 6.07 7.89
C LEU A 20 6.80 7.14 8.94
N SER A 21 5.84 6.87 9.83
CA SER A 21 5.49 7.78 10.92
C SER A 21 6.64 8.00 11.90
N ARG A 22 7.40 6.94 12.24
CA ARG A 22 8.55 7.03 13.15
C ARG A 22 9.66 7.91 12.59
N ARG A 23 9.87 7.87 11.26
CA ARG A 23 10.93 8.62 10.54
C ARG A 23 10.41 9.89 9.87
N ARG A 24 9.20 10.35 10.22
CA ARG A 24 8.47 11.43 9.55
C ARG A 24 9.30 12.69 9.32
N GLU A 25 10.01 13.15 10.34
CA GLU A 25 10.87 14.34 10.28
C GLU A 25 12.10 14.13 9.39
N ASP A 26 12.69 12.93 9.40
CA ASP A 26 13.86 12.63 8.57
C ASP A 26 13.51 12.60 7.08
N ILE A 27 12.39 11.94 6.75
CA ILE A 27 11.92 11.79 5.38
C ILE A 27 11.54 13.17 4.82
N GLN A 28 10.80 13.98 5.59
CA GLN A 28 10.47 15.34 5.17
C GLN A 28 11.72 16.18 4.87
N ARG A 29 12.76 16.10 5.71
CA ARG A 29 13.99 16.87 5.50
C ARG A 29 14.65 16.52 4.18
N ILE A 30 14.67 15.25 3.82
CA ILE A 30 15.20 14.77 2.53
C ILE A 30 14.39 15.35 1.38
N MET A 31 13.05 15.21 1.41
CA MET A 31 12.18 15.73 0.35
C MET A 31 12.36 17.24 0.16
N THR A 32 12.37 18.02 1.25
CA THR A 32 12.60 19.46 1.17
C THR A 32 13.99 19.80 0.65
N ALA A 33 15.03 19.05 1.03
CA ALA A 33 16.40 19.31 0.60
C ALA A 33 16.63 18.97 -0.89
N GLU A 34 16.06 17.87 -1.38
CA GLU A 34 16.36 17.36 -2.72
C GLU A 34 15.48 17.99 -3.80
N MET A 35 14.22 18.30 -3.48
CA MET A 35 13.25 18.77 -4.49
C MET A 35 12.46 20.02 -4.06
N GLY A 36 12.78 20.61 -2.91
CA GLY A 36 12.28 21.93 -2.52
C GLY A 36 10.84 21.96 -2.01
N LYS A 37 10.19 20.81 -1.74
CA LYS A 37 8.83 20.77 -1.19
C LYS A 37 8.77 21.49 0.15
N LEU A 38 7.70 22.26 0.35
CA LEU A 38 7.47 22.96 1.60
C LEU A 38 7.37 21.94 2.73
N ARG A 39 8.06 22.21 3.85
CA ARG A 39 8.10 21.31 5.02
C ARG A 39 6.72 20.79 5.41
N ARG A 40 5.71 21.67 5.47
CA ARG A 40 4.33 21.29 5.82
C ARG A 40 3.73 20.28 4.83
N GLU A 41 3.99 20.44 3.55
CA GLU A 41 3.47 19.55 2.49
C GLU A 41 4.18 18.20 2.54
N ALA A 42 5.50 18.19 2.69
CA ALA A 42 6.28 16.96 2.83
C ALA A 42 5.90 16.18 4.10
N LEU A 43 5.64 16.85 5.23
CA LEU A 43 5.10 16.20 6.42
C LEU A 43 3.73 15.55 6.16
N ALA A 44 2.80 16.29 5.54
CA ALA A 44 1.46 15.80 5.22
C ALA A 44 1.50 14.61 4.25
N GLU A 45 2.48 14.60 3.34
CA GLU A 45 2.70 13.50 2.42
C GLU A 45 3.20 12.23 3.12
N VAL A 46 4.17 12.35 4.03
CA VAL A 46 4.61 11.18 4.81
C VAL A 46 3.43 10.60 5.61
N ASP A 47 2.60 11.46 6.20
CA ASP A 47 1.40 11.04 6.91
C ASP A 47 0.40 10.34 5.99
N LYS A 48 0.17 10.88 4.79
CA LYS A 48 -0.69 10.27 3.77
C LYS A 48 -0.16 8.89 3.35
N CYS A 49 1.14 8.74 3.14
CA CYS A 49 1.75 7.46 2.81
C CYS A 49 1.60 6.43 3.93
N ALA A 50 1.82 6.83 5.20
CA ALA A 50 1.60 5.96 6.35
C ALA A 50 0.13 5.53 6.48
N GLN A 51 -0.80 6.46 6.26
CA GLN A 51 -2.23 6.17 6.23
C GLN A 51 -2.63 5.23 5.11
N ALA A 52 -2.05 5.38 3.90
CA ALA A 52 -2.31 4.48 2.78
C ALA A 52 -1.86 3.05 3.09
N CYS A 53 -0.72 2.87 3.77
CA CYS A 53 -0.29 1.56 4.25
C CYS A 53 -1.32 0.94 5.21
N ALA A 54 -1.80 1.71 6.19
CA ALA A 54 -2.82 1.23 7.12
C ALA A 54 -4.13 0.87 6.41
N PHE A 55 -4.61 1.76 5.54
CA PHE A 55 -5.82 1.57 4.75
C PHE A 55 -5.81 0.24 3.98
N TYR A 56 -4.76 -0.04 3.20
CA TYR A 56 -4.68 -1.29 2.47
C TYR A 56 -4.47 -2.51 3.38
N ALA A 57 -3.80 -2.36 4.52
CA ALA A 57 -3.69 -3.46 5.47
C ALA A 57 -5.03 -3.85 6.11
N ASP A 58 -5.95 -2.89 6.23
CA ASP A 58 -7.27 -3.08 6.84
C ASP A 58 -8.34 -3.49 5.82
N HIS A 59 -8.25 -3.02 4.56
CA HIS A 59 -9.31 -3.19 3.56
C HIS A 59 -8.97 -4.12 2.39
N ALA A 60 -7.70 -4.53 2.21
CA ALA A 60 -7.34 -5.36 1.05
C ALA A 60 -8.00 -6.76 1.07
N ALA A 61 -8.43 -7.27 2.22
CA ALA A 61 -9.16 -8.53 2.30
C ALA A 61 -10.47 -8.44 1.51
N ASP A 62 -11.27 -7.41 1.77
CA ASP A 62 -12.55 -7.16 1.11
C ASP A 62 -12.40 -7.03 -0.42
N TYR A 63 -11.35 -6.35 -0.87
CA TYR A 63 -11.09 -6.17 -2.31
C TYR A 63 -10.65 -7.45 -3.03
N LEU A 64 -10.11 -8.43 -2.29
CA LEU A 64 -9.56 -9.66 -2.85
C LEU A 64 -10.46 -10.86 -2.63
N GLU A 65 -11.63 -10.68 -1.99
CA GLU A 65 -12.59 -11.75 -1.78
C GLU A 65 -13.04 -12.36 -3.13
N PRO A 66 -13.16 -13.69 -3.22
CA PRO A 66 -13.71 -14.35 -4.40
C PRO A 66 -15.10 -13.81 -4.73
N GLN A 67 -15.32 -13.39 -5.98
CA GLN A 67 -16.60 -12.83 -6.43
C GLN A 67 -17.41 -13.90 -7.17
N PRO A 68 -18.51 -14.43 -6.60
CA PRO A 68 -19.31 -15.45 -7.24
C PRO A 68 -19.92 -14.95 -8.57
N ILE A 69 -19.96 -15.81 -9.57
CA ILE A 69 -20.62 -15.55 -10.85
C ILE A 69 -21.79 -16.54 -11.00
N PRO A 70 -23.02 -16.07 -11.25
CA PRO A 70 -24.13 -16.96 -11.55
C PRO A 70 -23.89 -17.64 -12.91
N THR A 71 -23.81 -18.97 -12.89
CA THR A 71 -23.67 -19.81 -14.08
C THR A 71 -24.46 -21.10 -13.87
N GLU A 72 -24.65 -21.88 -14.93
CA GLU A 72 -25.26 -23.22 -14.83
C GLU A 72 -24.35 -24.25 -14.13
N ALA A 73 -23.09 -23.91 -13.85
CA ALA A 73 -22.15 -24.77 -13.12
C ALA A 73 -22.37 -24.71 -11.61
N GLN A 74 -21.91 -25.75 -10.89
CA GLN A 74 -22.06 -25.86 -9.44
C GLN A 74 -21.33 -24.77 -8.64
N ARG A 75 -20.19 -24.27 -9.14
CA ARG A 75 -19.42 -23.20 -8.51
C ARG A 75 -18.61 -22.44 -9.55
N SER A 76 -18.89 -21.15 -9.69
CA SER A 76 -18.15 -20.23 -10.56
C SER A 76 -17.90 -18.92 -9.82
N TYR A 77 -16.68 -18.40 -9.90
CA TYR A 77 -16.27 -17.16 -9.23
C TYR A 77 -15.02 -16.56 -9.88
N VAL A 78 -14.81 -15.26 -9.68
CA VAL A 78 -13.55 -14.56 -9.95
C VAL A 78 -12.65 -14.65 -8.72
N ARG A 79 -11.37 -14.95 -8.92
CA ARG A 79 -10.34 -14.87 -7.89
C ARG A 79 -9.25 -13.91 -8.31
N TYR A 80 -8.79 -13.09 -7.37
CA TYR A 80 -7.70 -12.14 -7.58
C TYR A 80 -6.37 -12.76 -7.15
N GLU A 81 -5.51 -13.05 -8.11
CA GLU A 81 -4.20 -13.66 -7.89
C GLU A 81 -3.08 -12.66 -8.19
N PRO A 82 -1.93 -12.76 -7.50
CA PRO A 82 -0.78 -11.92 -7.78
C PRO A 82 -0.20 -12.23 -9.16
N ILE A 83 0.01 -11.18 -9.98
CA ILE A 83 0.58 -11.31 -11.33
C ILE A 83 2.12 -11.49 -11.33
N GLY A 84 2.79 -11.18 -10.21
CA GLY A 84 4.24 -11.25 -10.07
C GLY A 84 4.89 -9.89 -9.83
N CYS A 85 6.07 -9.68 -10.42
CA CYS A 85 6.81 -8.43 -10.30
C CYS A 85 6.11 -7.31 -11.08
N VAL A 86 6.02 -6.12 -10.48
CA VAL A 86 5.46 -4.92 -11.12
C VAL A 86 6.58 -3.88 -11.22
N PHE A 87 6.93 -3.48 -12.45
CA PHE A 87 7.88 -2.39 -12.70
C PHE A 87 7.15 -1.05 -12.66
N ALA A 88 7.63 -0.13 -11.83
CA ALA A 88 6.97 1.14 -11.57
C ALA A 88 7.98 2.29 -11.77
N VAL A 89 7.67 3.21 -12.68
CA VAL A 89 8.48 4.41 -12.97
C VAL A 89 7.83 5.60 -12.26
N MET A 90 8.54 6.20 -11.30
CA MET A 90 8.00 7.24 -10.41
C MET A 90 8.56 8.63 -10.75
N PRO A 91 7.73 9.69 -10.71
CA PRO A 91 8.20 11.07 -10.79
C PRO A 91 8.81 11.51 -9.44
N TRP A 92 9.46 12.68 -9.43
CA TRP A 92 10.14 13.25 -8.25
C TRP A 92 9.24 14.15 -7.39
N ASN A 93 8.02 14.45 -7.84
CA ASN A 93 7.19 15.50 -7.25
C ASN A 93 6.39 15.02 -6.03
N PHE A 94 6.28 13.72 -5.79
CA PHE A 94 5.62 13.09 -4.65
C PHE A 94 6.36 11.81 -4.25
#